data_AF-A0A4Q1A2W7-F1
#
_entry.id   AF-A0A4Q1A2W7-F1
#
_cell.length_a   1.000
_cell.length_b   1.000
_cell.length_c   1.000
_cell.angle_alpha   90.00
_cell.angle_beta   90.00
_cell.angle_gamma   90.00
#
_symmetry.space_group_name_H-M   'P 1'
#
loop_
_entity.id
_entity.type
_entity.pdbx_description
1 polymer ?
#
loop_
_entity_poly.entity_id
_entity_poly.type
_entity_poly.pdbx_seq_one_letter_code
_entity_poly.pdbx_strand_id
1 'polypeptide(L)'
;MKKVAFYVMNSKGYFVLKNFVDKFGTKNIDYIVSSADANIKKDYFDEIQSLATQSKIRFFNRFDSFLDIENKFQGYKFSIGWRWLIKNESNLIVFHDSLLPKYRGFAPLVNCLVNNENRGG
;
A
#
# COMPACT_ATOMS: atom_id res chain seq x y z
N MET A 1 0.13 11.65 18.64
CA MET A 1 -0.48 11.73 17.29
C MET A 1 0.11 10.62 16.44
N LYS A 2 -0.72 9.76 15.84
CA LYS A 2 -0.24 8.77 14.87
C LYS A 2 0.11 9.47 13.55
N LYS A 3 1.14 9.00 12.86
CA LYS A 3 1.81 9.78 11.80
C LYS A 3 1.58 9.21 10.41
N VAL A 4 1.29 7.92 10.29
CA VAL A 4 1.25 7.24 8.99
C VAL A 4 0.04 6.33 8.84
N ALA A 5 -0.44 6.18 7.61
CA ALA A 5 -1.43 5.19 7.22
C ALA A 5 -0.98 4.49 5.93
N PHE A 6 -1.44 3.27 5.71
CA PHE A 6 -0.99 2.42 4.60
C PHE A 6 -2.16 1.95 3.74
N TYR A 7 -2.00 2.04 2.42
CA TYR A 7 -2.84 1.41 1.40
C TYR A 7 -1.94 0.39 0.69
N VAL A 8 -2.08 -0.87 1.04
CA VAL A 8 -1.12 -1.92 0.66
C VAL A 8 -1.84 -3.12 0.07
N MET A 9 -1.24 -3.70 -0.96
CA MET A 9 -1.64 -4.98 -1.54
C MET A 9 -0.39 -5.75 -1.96
N ASN A 10 -0.57 -7.02 -2.33
CA ASN A 10 0.44 -7.90 -2.91
C ASN A 10 1.68 -8.12 -2.02
N SER A 11 2.61 -8.94 -2.53
CA SER A 11 3.83 -9.31 -1.81
C SER A 11 4.69 -8.11 -1.42
N LYS A 12 4.71 -7.05 -2.24
CA LYS A 12 5.50 -5.84 -2.01
C LYS A 12 4.89 -4.97 -0.92
N GLY A 13 3.58 -4.75 -0.97
CA GLY A 13 2.87 -4.04 0.09
C GLY A 13 3.05 -4.73 1.44
N TYR A 14 2.90 -6.06 1.47
CA TYR A 14 3.17 -6.86 2.67
C TYR A 14 4.62 -6.73 3.14
N PHE A 15 5.59 -6.91 2.25
CA PHE A 15 7.02 -6.83 2.58
C PHE A 15 7.39 -5.47 3.18
N VAL A 16 6.96 -4.37 2.56
CA VAL A 16 7.27 -3.02 3.06
C VAL A 16 6.58 -2.76 4.39
N LEU A 17 5.30 -3.12 4.53
CA LEU A 17 4.55 -2.95 5.78
C LEU A 17 5.20 -3.74 6.93
N LYS A 18 5.54 -5.01 6.69
CA LYS A 18 6.20 -5.87 7.69
C LYS A 18 7.53 -5.26 8.14
N ASN A 19 8.40 -4.89 7.20
CA ASN A 19 9.69 -4.27 7.52
C ASN A 19 9.52 -2.93 8.25
N PHE A 20 8.51 -2.14 7.91
CA PHE A 20 8.20 -0.90 8.61
C PHE A 20 7.80 -1.18 10.07
N VAL A 21 6.90 -2.15 10.30
CA VAL A 21 6.48 -2.57 11.64
C VAL A 21 7.66 -3.11 12.45
N ASP A 22 8.48 -3.98 11.86
CA ASP A 22 9.64 -4.58 12.54
C ASP A 22 10.67 -3.52 12.93
N LYS A 23 10.89 -2.51 12.09
CA LYS A 23 11.94 -1.49 12.29
C LYS A 23 11.49 -0.32 13.16
N PHE A 24 10.26 0.14 12.99
CA PHE A 24 9.75 1.38 13.60
C PHE A 24 8.63 1.15 14.63
N GLY A 25 8.18 -0.10 14.77
CA GLY A 25 7.04 -0.46 15.59
C GLY A 25 5.70 0.02 15.02
N THR A 26 4.65 -0.23 15.77
CA THR A 26 3.26 0.01 15.36
C THR A 26 2.72 1.36 15.83
N LYS A 27 3.42 2.03 16.78
CA LYS A 27 2.98 3.25 17.46
C LYS A 27 2.59 4.40 16.52
N ASN A 28 3.26 4.50 15.37
CA ASN A 28 3.04 5.57 14.41
C ASN A 28 1.96 5.25 13.37
N ILE A 29 1.47 4.02 13.30
CA ILE A 29 0.54 3.54 12.26
C ILE A 29 -0.91 3.71 12.73
N ASP A 30 -1.67 4.52 12.01
CA ASP A 30 -3.06 4.83 12.33
C ASP A 30 -4.04 3.76 11.86
N TYR A 31 -3.98 3.45 10.57
CA TYR A 31 -4.77 2.42 9.94
C TYR A 31 -4.05 1.83 8.72
N ILE A 32 -4.50 0.65 8.32
CA ILE A 32 -4.10 -0.06 7.12
C ILE A 32 -5.36 -0.34 6.31
N VAL A 33 -5.31 -0.07 5.01
CA VAL A 33 -6.33 -0.43 4.04
C VAL A 33 -5.73 -1.46 3.08
N SER A 34 -6.45 -2.55 2.83
CA SER A 34 -6.06 -3.59 1.88
C SER A 34 -7.28 -4.12 1.13
N SER A 35 -7.05 -4.99 0.15
CA SER A 35 -8.09 -5.73 -0.56
C SER A 35 -7.53 -7.02 -1.10
N ALA A 36 -8.38 -8.05 -1.17
CA ALA A 36 -8.04 -9.27 -1.88
C ALA A 36 -8.09 -9.06 -3.40
N ASP A 37 -7.35 -9.89 -4.13
CA ASP A 37 -7.33 -10.01 -5.58
C ASP A 37 -7.61 -11.47 -5.99
N ALA A 38 -8.86 -11.75 -6.34
CA ALA A 38 -9.32 -13.09 -6.69
C ALA A 38 -8.61 -13.70 -7.92
N ASN A 39 -7.89 -12.89 -8.71
CA ASN A 39 -7.17 -13.37 -9.89
C ASN A 39 -5.73 -13.80 -9.56
N ILE A 40 -5.28 -13.64 -8.31
CA ILE A 40 -3.93 -13.98 -7.88
C ILE A 40 -4.01 -15.07 -6.82
N LYS A 41 -3.34 -16.21 -7.08
CA LYS A 41 -3.32 -17.36 -6.15
C LYS A 41 -2.76 -17.02 -4.77
N LYS A 42 -1.78 -16.11 -4.70
CA LYS A 42 -1.18 -15.61 -3.46
C LYS A 42 -1.06 -14.09 -3.52
N ASP A 43 -2.11 -13.41 -3.10
CA ASP A 43 -2.25 -11.94 -3.15
C ASP A 43 -1.77 -11.22 -1.87
N TYR A 44 -1.39 -11.99 -0.84
CA TYR A 44 -0.91 -11.52 0.46
C TYR A 44 -1.95 -10.77 1.31
N PHE A 45 -3.24 -10.84 0.97
CA PHE A 45 -4.28 -10.15 1.74
C PHE A 45 -4.36 -10.68 3.18
N ASP A 46 -4.41 -11.99 3.35
CA ASP A 46 -4.52 -12.65 4.66
C ASP A 46 -3.29 -12.36 5.53
N GLU A 47 -2.09 -12.33 4.96
CA GLU A 47 -0.86 -11.99 5.67
C GLU A 47 -0.85 -10.53 6.14
N ILE A 48 -1.36 -9.59 5.32
CA ILE A 48 -1.49 -8.17 5.69
C ILE A 48 -2.52 -8.03 6.82
N GLN A 49 -3.69 -8.67 6.69
CA GLN A 49 -4.74 -8.64 7.71
C GLN A 49 -4.25 -9.24 9.02
N SER A 50 -3.58 -10.39 8.96
CA SER A 50 -3.00 -11.06 10.13
C SER A 50 -1.97 -10.18 10.83
N LEU A 51 -1.06 -9.56 10.07
CA LEU A 51 -0.06 -8.63 10.60
C LEU A 51 -0.73 -7.45 11.32
N ALA A 52 -1.77 -6.85 10.72
CA ALA A 52 -2.50 -5.74 11.32
C ALA A 52 -3.20 -6.15 12.62
N THR A 53 -3.90 -7.29 12.62
CA THR A 53 -4.62 -7.82 13.79
C THR A 53 -3.66 -8.15 14.94
N GLN A 54 -2.58 -8.90 14.66
CA GLN A 54 -1.56 -9.24 15.65
C GLN A 54 -0.88 -7.99 16.24
N SER A 55 -0.71 -6.96 15.40
CA SER A 55 -0.12 -5.66 15.77
C SER A 55 -1.11 -4.69 16.43
N LYS A 56 -2.39 -5.07 16.57
CA LYS A 56 -3.48 -4.21 17.07
C LYS A 56 -3.61 -2.89 16.29
N ILE A 57 -3.38 -2.93 14.98
CA ILE A 57 -3.55 -1.81 14.07
C ILE A 57 -4.95 -1.89 13.46
N ARG A 58 -5.64 -0.74 13.30
CA ARG A 58 -6.94 -0.70 12.61
C ARG A 58 -6.76 -1.14 11.17
N PHE A 59 -7.52 -2.15 10.77
CA PHE A 59 -7.50 -2.70 9.43
C PHE A 59 -8.84 -2.49 8.77
N PHE A 60 -8.81 -2.09 7.50
CA PHE A 60 -9.99 -1.95 6.65
C PHE A 60 -9.78 -2.73 5.35
N ASN A 61 -10.77 -3.52 4.97
CA ASN A 61 -10.94 -3.87 3.58
C ASN A 61 -11.37 -2.60 2.81
N ARG A 62 -10.99 -2.48 1.53
CA ARG A 62 -11.40 -1.35 0.67
C ARG A 62 -12.92 -1.12 0.62
N PHE A 63 -13.70 -2.17 0.84
CA PHE A 63 -15.16 -2.13 0.81
C PHE A 63 -15.77 -1.67 2.14
N ASP A 64 -14.97 -1.57 3.20
CA ASP A 64 -15.42 -1.10 4.50
C ASP A 64 -15.62 0.43 4.50
N SER A 65 -16.42 0.91 5.46
CA SER A 65 -16.59 2.35 5.68
C SER A 65 -15.43 2.90 6.51
N PHE A 66 -14.46 3.54 5.84
CA PHE A 66 -13.32 4.21 6.49
C PHE A 66 -13.09 5.65 6.01
N LEU A 67 -13.95 6.18 5.13
CA LEU A 67 -13.75 7.51 4.52
C LEU A 67 -13.73 8.65 5.54
N ASP A 68 -14.53 8.56 6.61
CA ASP A 68 -14.51 9.56 7.69
C ASP A 68 -13.17 9.59 8.43
N ILE A 69 -12.52 8.43 8.54
CA ILE A 69 -11.19 8.31 9.15
C ILE A 69 -10.15 8.88 8.18
N GLU A 70 -10.21 8.50 6.90
CA GLU A 70 -9.33 9.02 5.85
C GLU A 70 -9.40 10.56 5.76
N ASN A 71 -10.60 11.14 5.77
CA ASN A 71 -10.81 12.57 5.61
C ASN A 71 -10.34 13.40 6.81
N LYS A 72 -10.34 12.81 8.02
CA LYS A 72 -9.84 13.46 9.24
C LYS A 72 -8.35 13.22 9.46
N PHE A 73 -7.73 12.31 8.72
CA PHE A 73 -6.33 11.96 8.90
C PHE A 73 -5.40 13.03 8.32
N GLN A 74 -4.54 13.60 9.16
CA GLN A 74 -3.61 14.68 8.80
C GLN A 74 -2.15 14.21 8.66
N GLY A 75 -1.89 12.91 8.80
CA GLY A 75 -0.54 12.33 8.64
C GLY A 75 -0.19 12.02 7.19
N TYR A 76 0.85 11.21 6.99
CA TYR A 76 1.28 10.73 5.68
C TYR A 76 0.60 9.41 5.32
N LYS A 77 0.16 9.28 4.07
CA LYS A 77 -0.40 8.03 3.53
C LYS A 77 0.61 7.41 2.58
N PHE A 78 0.88 6.12 2.74
CA PHE A 78 1.72 5.36 1.81
C PHE A 78 0.83 4.45 0.97
N SER A 79 0.96 4.54 -0.35
CA SER A 79 0.30 3.64 -1.31
C SER A 79 1.35 2.75 -1.96
N ILE A 80 1.22 1.43 -1.79
CA ILE A 80 2.21 0.45 -2.24
C ILE A 80 1.46 -0.73 -2.88
N GLY A 81 1.59 -0.86 -4.20
CA GLY A 81 0.89 -1.91 -4.95
C GLY A 81 -0.64 -1.74 -5.01
N TRP A 82 -1.17 -0.61 -4.55
CA TRP A 82 -2.59 -0.28 -4.54
C TRP A 82 -3.11 -0.02 -5.95
N ARG A 83 -4.34 -0.47 -6.23
CA ARG A 83 -4.90 -0.49 -7.60
C ARG A 83 -6.00 0.54 -7.85
N TRP A 84 -6.47 1.24 -6.82
CA TRP A 84 -7.63 2.13 -6.91
C TRP A 84 -7.26 3.58 -6.62
N LEU A 85 -8.08 4.52 -7.07
CA LEU A 85 -7.93 5.92 -6.73
C LEU A 85 -8.22 6.14 -5.24
N ILE A 86 -7.32 6.87 -4.56
CA ILE A 86 -7.52 7.36 -3.20
C ILE A 86 -8.05 8.79 -3.34
N LYS A 87 -9.25 9.05 -2.84
CA LYS A 87 -9.93 10.34 -3.07
C LYS A 87 -9.22 11.51 -2.37
N ASN A 88 -8.77 11.28 -1.14
CA ASN A 88 -7.97 12.26 -0.42
C ASN A 88 -6.48 12.05 -0.71
N GLU A 89 -5.90 12.88 -1.58
CA GLU A 89 -4.50 12.80 -1.97
C GLU A 89 -3.53 13.63 -1.10
N SER A 90 -4.05 14.36 -0.10
CA SER A 90 -3.21 15.13 0.82
C SER A 90 -2.18 14.24 1.52
N ASN A 91 -0.91 14.62 1.46
CA ASN A 91 0.23 13.88 2.02
C ASN A 91 0.31 12.41 1.57
N LEU A 92 -0.13 12.10 0.36
CA LEU A 92 -0.04 10.76 -0.23
C LEU A 92 1.32 10.56 -0.93
N ILE A 93 2.03 9.52 -0.50
CA ILE A 93 3.28 9.06 -1.09
C ILE A 93 3.01 7.73 -1.79
N VAL A 94 3.22 7.68 -3.09
CA VAL A 94 2.99 6.48 -3.91
C VAL A 94 4.31 5.82 -4.26
N PHE A 95 4.43 4.53 -3.97
CA PHE A 95 5.57 3.71 -4.35
C PHE A 95 5.24 3.11 -5.71
N HIS A 96 5.90 3.62 -6.74
CA HIS A 96 5.65 3.26 -8.13
C HIS A 96 6.87 2.57 -8.72
N ASP A 97 6.65 1.45 -9.40
CA ASP A 97 7.71 0.57 -9.91
C ASP A 97 8.19 0.99 -11.30
N SER A 98 8.47 2.28 -11.43
CA SER A 98 9.26 2.78 -12.54
C SER A 98 10.10 3.99 -12.14
N LEU A 99 11.12 4.24 -12.96
CA LEU A 99 11.81 5.52 -12.98
C LEU A 99 10.89 6.57 -13.64
N LEU A 100 10.03 7.17 -12.81
CA LEU A 100 9.15 8.26 -13.23
C LEU A 100 9.97 9.39 -13.88
N PRO A 101 9.46 10.02 -14.95
CA PRO A 101 8.08 9.95 -15.44
C PRO A 101 7.79 8.79 -16.42
N LYS A 102 8.74 7.91 -16.74
CA LYS A 102 8.49 6.77 -17.65
C LYS A 102 7.54 5.75 -17.00
N TYR A 103 6.80 5.01 -17.82
CA TYR A 103 5.94 3.89 -17.39
C TYR A 103 4.96 4.24 -16.25
N ARG A 104 4.30 5.39 -16.34
CA ARG A 104 3.13 5.69 -15.49
C ARG A 104 2.00 4.69 -15.78
N GLY A 105 1.05 4.58 -14.85
CA GLY A 105 -0.09 3.70 -15.00
C GLY A 105 0.21 2.28 -14.51
N PHE A 106 -0.32 1.26 -15.19
CA PHE A 106 -0.27 -0.12 -14.71
C PHE A 106 0.86 -0.94 -15.34
N ALA A 107 1.22 -2.02 -14.64
CA ALA A 107 2.21 -3.01 -15.06
C ALA A 107 3.58 -2.43 -15.53
N PRO A 108 4.15 -1.44 -14.82
CA PRO A 108 5.38 -0.78 -15.29
C PRO A 108 6.56 -1.74 -15.46
N LEU A 109 6.72 -2.71 -14.55
CA LEU A 109 7.77 -3.73 -14.65
C LEU A 109 7.67 -4.55 -15.94
N VAL A 110 6.46 -4.99 -16.30
CA VAL A 110 6.23 -5.76 -17.54
C VAL A 110 6.52 -4.89 -18.75
N ASN A 111 6.08 -3.63 -18.74
CA ASN A 111 6.32 -2.70 -19.84
C ASN A 111 7.81 -2.40 -20.03
N CYS A 112 8.59 -2.26 -18.95
CA CYS A 112 10.05 -2.13 -19.02
C CYS A 112 10.69 -3.34 -19.72
N LEU A 113 10.26 -4.55 -19.38
CA LEU A 113 10.78 -5.79 -19.98
C LEU A 113 10.41 -5.91 -21.47
N VAL A 114 9.15 -5.65 -21.81
CA VAL A 114 8.66 -5.67 -23.21
C VAL A 114 9.46 -4.70 -24.08
N ASN A 115 9.83 -3.55 -23.53
CA ASN A 115 10.58 -2.52 -24.24
C ASN A 115 12.11 -2.72 -24.18
N ASN A 116 12.59 -3.86 -23.68
CA ASN A 116 14.03 -4.15 -23.54
C ASN A 116 14.80 -3.05 -22.79
N GLU A 117 14.18 -2.43 -21.78
CA GLU A 117 14.88 -1.44 -20.95
C GLU A 117 15.98 -2.16 -20.13
N ASN A 118 17.21 -1.66 -20.22
CA ASN A 118 18.35 -2.23 -19.49
C ASN A 118 18.27 -1.99 -17.97
N ARG A 119 17.33 -1.16 -17.51
CA ARG A 119 17.14 -0.81 -16.10
C ARG A 119 15.69 -0.37 -15.83
N GLY A 120 15.10 -0.93 -14.78
CA GLY A 120 13.88 -0.42 -14.13
C GLY A 120 14.16 0.28 -12.80
N GLY A 121 13.11 0.74 -12.14
CA GLY A 121 13.14 1.32 -10.79
C GLY A 121 11.86 0.96 -10.06
#